data_AF-A0A3A8KC60-F1
#
_entry.id   AF-A0A3A8KC60-F1
#
_cell.length_a   1.000
_cell.length_b   1.000
_cell.length_c   1.000
_cell.angle_alpha   90.00
_cell.angle_beta   90.00
_cell.angle_gamma   90.00
#
_symmetry.space_group_name_H-M   'P 1'
#
loop_
_entity.id
_entity.type
_entity.pdbx_description
1 polymer ?
#
loop_
_entity_poly.entity_id
_entity_poly.type
_entity_poly.pdbx_seq_one_letter_code
_entity_poly.pdbx_strand_id
1 'polypeptide(L)'
;MAKLKIKLEDKHGALFVFGRPQFISVREGPTELILAGPWADMPSNTVLSGRLIVRDRVYGRLTWATTPKGDSFPVCMEVYAEGGARGMAREPGDDSPSSARIFTAAYVKAVGGFE
;
A
#
# COMPACT_ATOMS: atom_id res chain seq x y z
N MET A 1 -11.30 7.02 8.84
CA MET A 1 -10.20 6.71 9.77
C MET A 1 -10.62 6.70 11.24
N ALA A 2 -11.20 7.76 11.80
CA ALA A 2 -11.55 7.83 13.23
C ALA A 2 -12.42 6.65 13.75
N LYS A 3 -13.39 6.17 12.96
CA LYS A 3 -14.21 4.98 13.31
C LYS A 3 -13.41 3.68 13.46
N LEU A 4 -12.23 3.60 12.84
CA LEU A 4 -11.30 2.48 12.93
C LEU A 4 -10.21 2.71 13.99
N LYS A 5 -10.27 3.86 14.70
CA LYS A 5 -9.26 4.35 15.66
C LYS A 5 -7.84 4.50 15.09
N ILE A 6 -7.74 4.63 13.77
CA ILE A 6 -6.49 4.96 13.07
C ILE A 6 -6.36 6.49 13.04
N LYS A 7 -5.24 7.04 13.51
CA LYS A 7 -4.98 8.48 13.44
C LYS A 7 -4.39 8.84 12.07
N LEU A 8 -4.56 10.09 11.68
CA LEU A 8 -3.81 10.62 10.54
C LEU A 8 -2.32 10.50 10.83
N GLU A 9 -1.54 10.29 9.78
CA GLU A 9 -0.10 10.10 9.79
C GLU A 9 0.41 8.77 10.36
N ASP A 10 -0.46 7.95 10.99
CA ASP A 10 -0.11 6.61 11.44
C ASP A 10 0.27 5.73 10.25
N LYS A 11 1.29 4.87 10.45
CA LYS A 11 1.78 3.91 9.46
C LYS A 11 1.57 2.48 9.93
N HIS A 12 1.33 1.57 9.00
CA HIS A 12 1.28 0.14 9.28
C HIS A 12 1.84 -0.69 8.14
N GLY A 13 2.37 -1.88 8.45
CA GLY A 13 2.96 -2.77 7.46
C GLY A 13 1.93 -3.33 6.48
N ALA A 14 2.30 -3.41 5.20
CA ALA A 14 1.49 -4.00 4.15
C ALA A 14 2.36 -4.74 3.13
N LEU A 15 1.75 -5.66 2.39
CA LEU A 15 2.43 -6.50 1.42
C LEU A 15 1.74 -6.41 0.06
N PHE A 16 2.52 -6.28 -1.01
CA PHE A 16 1.99 -6.39 -2.38
C PHE A 16 1.60 -7.82 -2.75
N VAL A 17 2.28 -8.80 -2.17
CA VAL A 17 2.03 -10.23 -2.38
C VAL A 17 2.23 -10.96 -1.06
N PHE A 18 1.33 -11.88 -0.73
CA PHE A 18 1.47 -12.71 0.46
C PHE A 18 2.60 -13.75 0.28
N GLY A 19 3.44 -13.93 1.30
CA GLY A 19 4.50 -14.94 1.29
C GLY A 19 5.88 -14.38 1.62
N ARG A 20 6.93 -15.02 1.10
CA ARG A 20 8.32 -14.62 1.36
C ARG A 20 8.62 -13.27 0.69
N PRO A 21 9.25 -12.32 1.40
CA PRO A 21 9.69 -11.06 0.81
C PRO A 21 10.61 -11.28 -0.38
N GLN A 22 10.33 -10.60 -1.48
CA GLN A 22 11.07 -10.73 -2.73
C GLN A 22 10.92 -9.47 -3.59
N PHE A 23 11.65 -9.43 -4.71
CA PHE A 23 11.45 -8.39 -5.71
C PHE A 23 10.37 -8.81 -6.70
N ILE A 24 9.45 -7.90 -7.01
CA ILE A 24 8.37 -8.11 -7.97
C ILE A 24 8.33 -6.97 -8.98
N SER A 25 7.74 -7.22 -10.15
CA SER A 25 7.40 -6.16 -11.11
C SER A 25 5.96 -5.71 -10.88
N VAL A 26 5.76 -4.40 -10.81
CA VAL A 26 4.44 -3.77 -10.74
C VAL A 26 4.26 -2.85 -11.94
N ARG A 27 3.00 -2.57 -12.28
CA ARG A 27 2.62 -1.67 -13.37
C ARG A 27 1.80 -0.52 -12.82
N GLU A 28 1.85 0.62 -13.49
CA GLU A 28 0.90 1.70 -13.25
C GLU A 28 -0.54 1.21 -13.45
N GLY A 29 -1.47 1.66 -12.59
CA GLY A 29 -2.87 1.26 -12.65
C GLY A 29 -3.39 0.60 -11.37
N PRO A 30 -4.47 -0.19 -11.44
CA PRO A 30 -5.09 -0.82 -10.28
C PRO A 30 -4.13 -1.68 -9.47
N THR A 31 -4.28 -1.68 -8.15
CA THR A 31 -3.43 -2.46 -7.24
C THR A 31 -4.16 -2.86 -5.98
N GLU A 32 -3.61 -3.87 -5.33
CA GLU A 32 -4.03 -4.36 -4.03
C GLU A 32 -2.82 -4.59 -3.14
N LEU A 33 -2.94 -4.23 -1.88
CA LEU A 33 -1.99 -4.55 -0.83
C LEU A 33 -2.73 -5.24 0.33
N ILE A 34 -2.04 -6.07 1.07
CA ILE A 34 -2.60 -6.82 2.20
C ILE A 34 -1.99 -6.29 3.49
N LEU A 35 -2.81 -5.94 4.48
CA LEU A 35 -2.30 -5.52 5.79
C LEU A 35 -1.58 -6.67 6.50
N ALA A 36 -0.35 -6.40 6.94
CA ALA A 36 0.50 -7.30 7.70
C ALA A 36 0.22 -7.15 9.20
N GLY A 37 -0.70 -7.96 9.71
CA GLY A 37 -1.17 -7.87 11.10
C GLY A 37 -2.34 -6.88 11.28
N PRO A 38 -3.03 -6.92 12.43
CA PRO A 38 -4.13 -6.02 12.74
C PRO A 38 -3.64 -4.58 12.92
N TRP A 39 -4.45 -3.62 12.48
CA TRP A 39 -4.21 -2.19 12.65
C TRP A 39 -5.41 -1.54 13.33
N ALA A 40 -5.29 -1.30 14.64
CA ALA A 40 -6.40 -0.87 15.48
C ALA A 40 -7.62 -1.80 15.30
N ASP A 41 -8.79 -1.29 14.90
CA ASP A 41 -9.98 -2.11 14.70
C ASP A 41 -10.01 -2.80 13.30
N MET A 42 -9.01 -2.57 12.43
CA MET A 42 -8.90 -3.21 11.12
C MET A 42 -8.17 -4.57 11.25
N PRO A 43 -8.79 -5.69 10.84
CA PRO A 43 -8.18 -7.00 11.00
C PRO A 43 -6.98 -7.21 10.06
N SER A 44 -6.08 -8.11 10.45
CA SER A 44 -5.02 -8.60 9.55
C SER A 44 -5.62 -9.19 8.28
N ASN A 45 -4.85 -9.20 7.20
CA ASN A 45 -5.27 -9.72 5.89
C ASN A 45 -6.43 -8.93 5.25
N THR A 46 -6.73 -7.73 5.76
CA THR A 46 -7.58 -6.78 5.03
C THR A 46 -6.88 -6.38 3.74
N VAL A 47 -7.60 -6.48 2.63
CA VAL A 47 -7.14 -6.06 1.31
C VAL A 47 -7.40 -4.56 1.15
N LEU A 48 -6.35 -3.80 0.91
CA LEU A 48 -6.41 -2.39 0.57
C LEU A 48 -6.31 -2.26 -0.94
N SER A 49 -7.34 -1.71 -1.59
CA SER A 49 -7.37 -1.56 -3.04
C SER A 49 -7.33 -0.10 -3.47
N GLY A 50 -6.78 0.12 -4.64
CA GLY A 50 -6.61 1.45 -5.21
C GLY A 50 -5.77 1.39 -6.47
N ARG A 51 -4.80 2.29 -6.56
CA ARG A 51 -4.01 2.46 -7.80
C ARG A 51 -2.58 2.91 -7.53
N LEU A 52 -1.66 2.38 -8.32
CA LEU A 52 -0.27 2.80 -8.42
C LEU A 52 -0.11 3.88 -9.49
N ILE A 53 0.86 4.75 -9.26
CA ILE A 53 1.34 5.79 -10.16
C ILE A 53 2.86 5.61 -10.24
N VAL A 54 3.40 5.36 -11.43
CA VAL A 54 4.83 5.07 -11.62
C VAL A 54 5.51 6.32 -12.17
N ARG A 55 6.48 6.86 -11.42
CA ARG A 55 7.30 8.03 -11.83
C ARG A 55 8.76 7.80 -11.42
N ASP A 56 9.34 8.73 -10.68
CA ASP A 56 10.61 8.61 -9.97
C ASP A 56 10.55 7.52 -8.88
N ARG A 57 9.39 7.36 -8.25
CA ARG A 57 9.04 6.29 -7.32
C ARG A 57 7.70 5.68 -7.71
N VAL A 58 7.35 4.56 -7.07
CA VAL A 58 6.03 3.95 -7.23
C VAL A 58 5.13 4.42 -6.10
N TYR A 59 4.27 5.38 -6.40
CA TYR A 59 3.30 5.90 -5.44
C TYR A 59 2.02 5.07 -5.48
N GLY A 60 1.42 4.82 -4.32
CA GLY A 60 0.14 4.12 -4.23
C GLY A 60 -0.89 4.97 -3.52
N ARG A 61 -2.10 5.06 -4.08
CA ARG A 61 -3.27 5.71 -3.50
C ARG A 61 -4.34 4.65 -3.28
N LEU A 62 -4.58 4.30 -2.03
CA LEU A 62 -5.50 3.25 -1.61
C LEU A 62 -6.77 3.90 -1.08
N THR A 63 -7.90 3.51 -1.66
CA THR A 63 -9.20 4.18 -1.47
C THR A 63 -10.25 3.28 -0.86
N TRP A 64 -10.01 1.97 -0.84
CA TRP A 64 -10.93 0.98 -0.25
C TRP A 64 -10.16 -0.03 0.60
N ALA A 65 -10.83 -0.51 1.63
CA ALA A 65 -10.37 -1.61 2.47
C ALA A 65 -11.49 -2.66 2.54
N THR A 66 -11.15 -3.92 2.28
CA THR A 66 -12.06 -5.07 2.33
C THR A 66 -11.52 -6.10 3.31
N THR A 67 -12.24 -6.30 4.41
CA THR A 67 -11.83 -7.24 5.47
C THR A 67 -11.95 -8.69 5.01
N PRO A 68 -11.29 -9.65 5.69
CA PRO A 68 -11.46 -11.08 5.39
C PRO A 68 -12.89 -11.60 5.54
N LYS A 69 -13.76 -10.87 6.25
CA LYS A 69 -15.18 -11.20 6.40
C LYS A 69 -16.05 -10.67 5.25
N GLY A 70 -15.48 -9.86 4.36
CA GLY A 70 -16.17 -9.27 3.21
C GLY A 70 -16.67 -7.84 3.43
N ASP A 71 -16.57 -7.29 4.65
CA ASP A 71 -16.93 -5.89 4.90
C ASP A 71 -15.99 -4.96 4.13
N SER A 72 -16.55 -4.04 3.34
CA SER A 72 -15.78 -3.07 2.54
C SER A 72 -16.16 -1.64 2.88
N PHE A 73 -15.15 -0.77 3.03
CA PHE A 73 -15.35 0.64 3.38
C PHE A 73 -14.26 1.54 2.80
N PRO A 74 -14.56 2.84 2.58
CA PRO A 74 -13.60 3.77 2.02
C PRO A 74 -12.50 4.10 3.02
N VAL A 75 -11.28 4.21 2.51
CA VAL A 75 -10.08 4.66 3.24
C VAL A 75 -9.35 5.72 2.43
N CYS A 76 -8.37 6.39 3.05
CA CYS A 76 -7.46 7.28 2.35
C CYS A 76 -6.06 6.96 2.87
N MET A 77 -5.31 6.17 2.10
CA MET A 77 -3.97 5.73 2.49
C MET A 77 -2.98 5.83 1.35
N GLU A 78 -1.75 6.17 1.70
CA GLU A 78 -0.64 6.23 0.76
C GLU A 78 0.39 5.15 1.03
N VAL A 79 1.04 4.66 -0.03
CA VAL A 79 2.11 3.66 0.06
C VAL A 79 3.45 4.32 0.37
N TYR A 80 4.21 3.72 1.29
CA TYR A 80 5.53 4.13 1.74
C TYR A 80 6.50 2.95 1.68
N ALA A 81 7.75 3.21 1.35
CA ALA A 81 8.81 2.21 1.43
C ALA A 81 9.14 1.87 2.90
N GLU A 82 9.76 0.71 3.13
CA GLU A 82 10.19 0.26 4.47
C GLU A 82 11.08 1.29 5.19
N GLY A 83 11.95 2.00 4.45
CA GLY A 83 12.78 3.11 4.97
C GLY A 83 12.01 4.40 5.27
N GLY A 84 10.67 4.40 5.22
CA GLY A 84 9.82 5.50 5.65
C GLY A 84 9.60 6.62 4.62
N ALA A 85 10.22 6.55 3.45
CA ALA A 85 10.02 7.47 2.33
C ALA A 85 8.69 7.20 1.60
N ARG A 86 8.05 8.27 1.12
CA ARG A 86 6.80 8.19 0.35
C ARG A 86 7.03 7.48 -0.99
N GLY A 87 6.16 6.53 -1.33
CA GLY A 87 6.31 5.68 -2.52
C GLY A 87 7.42 4.64 -2.41
N MET A 88 7.27 3.53 -3.13
CA MET A 88 8.30 2.48 -3.20
C MET A 88 9.49 2.93 -4.04
N ALA A 89 10.68 2.52 -3.64
CA ALA A 89 11.87 2.70 -4.46
C ALA A 89 11.75 1.88 -5.74
N ARG A 90 12.23 2.44 -6.86
CA ARG A 90 12.39 1.69 -8.11
C ARG A 90 13.69 0.92 -8.03
N GLU A 91 13.58 -0.40 -7.99
CA GLU A 91 14.72 -1.30 -7.96
C GLU A 91 15.29 -1.50 -9.37
N PRO A 92 16.61 -1.73 -9.50
CA PRO A 92 17.23 -1.97 -10.80
C PRO A 92 16.62 -3.17 -11.55
N GLY A 93 16.61 -3.06 -12.88
CA GLY A 93 16.12 -4.11 -13.79
C GLY A 93 14.76 -3.84 -14.42
N ASP A 94 14.20 -2.63 -14.26
CA ASP A 94 13.05 -2.15 -15.03
C ASP A 94 13.13 -0.63 -15.29
N ASP A 95 13.54 -0.27 -16.51
CA ASP A 95 13.68 1.12 -16.97
C ASP A 95 12.41 1.65 -17.67
N SER A 96 11.30 0.90 -17.61
CA SER A 96 10.03 1.30 -18.21
C SER A 96 9.46 2.55 -17.54
N PRO A 97 8.84 3.47 -18.28
CA PRO A 97 8.15 4.61 -17.69
C PRO A 97 6.87 4.21 -16.95
N SER A 98 6.27 3.06 -17.26
CA SER A 98 4.95 2.62 -16.74
C SER A 98 4.99 1.35 -15.90
N SER A 99 6.18 0.77 -15.70
CA SER A 99 6.41 -0.34 -14.77
C SER A 99 7.67 -0.12 -13.96
N ALA A 100 7.75 -0.81 -12.82
CA ALA A 100 8.92 -0.77 -11.97
C ALA A 100 9.08 -2.10 -11.25
N ARG A 101 10.33 -2.43 -10.91
CA ARG A 101 10.65 -3.47 -9.95
C ARG A 101 10.65 -2.86 -8.54
N ILE A 102 10.04 -3.54 -7.57
CA ILE A 102 9.97 -3.10 -6.18
C ILE A 102 10.19 -4.28 -5.22
N PHE A 103 10.53 -3.99 -3.97
CA PHE A 103 10.46 -4.98 -2.89
C PHE A 103 9.01 -5.15 -2.41
N THR A 104 8.58 -6.37 -2.11
CA THR A 104 7.18 -6.69 -1.79
C THR A 104 6.65 -6.11 -0.47
N ALA A 105 7.53 -5.81 0.48
CA ALA A 105 7.16 -5.25 1.77
C ALA A 105 7.07 -3.73 1.72
N ALA A 106 5.99 -3.18 2.24
CA ALA A 106 5.70 -1.76 2.26
C ALA A 106 5.09 -1.32 3.59
N TYR A 107 4.95 -0.02 3.76
CA TYR A 107 4.04 0.58 4.73
C TYR A 107 2.91 1.28 4.00
N VAL A 108 1.78 1.39 4.68
CA VAL A 108 0.69 2.29 4.30
C VAL A 108 0.51 3.33 5.38
N LYS A 109 0.23 4.57 4.99
CA LYS A 109 0.03 5.69 5.90
C LYS A 109 -1.36 6.27 5.74
N ALA A 110 -2.06 6.49 6.85
CA ALA A 110 -3.35 7.18 6.85
C ALA A 110 -3.15 8.67 6.56
N VAL A 111 -3.83 9.22 5.56
CA VAL A 111 -3.71 10.64 5.17
C VAL A 111 -5.09 11.32 5.12
N GLY A 112 -5.10 12.65 5.23
CA GLY A 112 -6.32 13.46 5.14
C GLY A 112 -6.82 13.69 3.70
N GLY A 113 -5.94 13.46 2.73
CA GLY A 113 -6.18 13.58 1.30
C GLY A 113 -4.93 13.15 0.53
N PHE A 114 -5.06 12.88 -0.77
CA PHE A 114 -3.91 12.55 -1.61
C PHE A 114 -3.25 13.81 -2.15
N GLU A 115 -1.92 13.86 -2.07
CA GLU A 115 -1.10 14.87 -2.74
C GLU A 115 -0.65 14.40 -4.12
#